data_AF-A0A3D4Z3M9-F1
#
_entry.id   AF-A0A3D4Z3M9-F1
#
_cell.length_a   1.000
_cell.length_b   1.000
_cell.length_c   1.000
_cell.angle_alpha   90.00
_cell.angle_beta   90.00
_cell.angle_gamma   90.00
#
_symmetry.space_group_name_H-M   'P 1'
#
loop_
_entity.id
_entity.type
_entity.pdbx_description
1 polymer ?
#
loop_
_entity_poly.entity_id
_entity_poly.type
_entity_poly.pdbx_seq_one_letter_code
_entity_poly.pdbx_strand_id
1 'polypeptide(L)' 'DLKRSRSSMTIMLKSRPTSILLPETLIAKLRKKAEKRGIGYQTMLKIILTEQVDQY' A
#
# COMPACT_ATOMS: atom_id res chain seq x y z
N ASP A 1 23.10 22.58 -19.82
CA ASP A 1 22.80 21.13 -19.70
C ASP A 1 22.63 20.69 -18.27
N LEU A 2 21.39 20.71 -17.80
CA LEU A 2 21.04 20.25 -16.46
C LEU A 2 19.97 19.19 -16.60
N LYS A 3 20.36 17.92 -16.44
CA LYS A 3 19.66 16.90 -15.65
C LYS A 3 20.19 15.52 -16.01
N ARG A 4 21.30 15.18 -15.36
CA ARG A 4 21.48 13.96 -14.58
C ARG A 4 20.26 13.03 -14.69
N SER A 5 20.35 12.07 -15.60
CA SER A 5 19.47 10.90 -15.66
C SER A 5 19.54 10.22 -14.30
N ARG A 6 18.63 10.62 -13.41
CA ARG A 6 18.29 9.85 -12.22
C ARG A 6 17.41 8.74 -12.75
N SER A 7 18.06 7.69 -13.26
CA SER A 7 17.48 6.36 -13.28
C SER A 7 16.71 6.21 -11.98
N SER A 8 15.38 6.16 -12.09
CA SER A 8 14.47 5.98 -10.98
C SER A 8 14.75 4.59 -10.44
N MET A 9 15.78 4.48 -9.60
CA MET A 9 15.95 3.35 -8.70
C MET A 9 14.77 3.43 -7.75
N THR A 10 13.66 2.82 -8.18
CA THR A 10 12.63 2.35 -7.29
C THR A 10 13.36 1.47 -6.30
N ILE A 11 13.62 1.99 -5.10
CA ILE A 11 14.14 1.20 -3.99
C ILE A 11 13.07 0.15 -3.74
N MET A 12 13.22 -1.03 -4.35
CA MET A 12 12.41 -2.19 -4.03
C MET A 12 12.81 -2.58 -2.61
N LEU A 13 12.14 -1.98 -1.62
CA LEU A 13 12.09 -2.51 -0.27
C LEU A 13 11.83 -4.01 -0.41
N LYS A 14 12.71 -4.83 0.15
CA LYS A 14 12.61 -6.29 0.10
C LYS A 14 11.30 -6.71 0.78
N SER A 15 10.23 -6.81 0.01
CA SER A 15 8.92 -7.25 0.50
C SER A 15 8.85 -8.76 0.45
N ARG A 16 8.42 -9.39 1.54
CA ARG A 16 8.04 -10.81 1.54
C ARG A 16 6.53 -10.91 1.39
N PRO A 17 6.01 -11.83 0.56
CA PRO A 17 4.58 -12.06 0.49
C PRO A 17 4.08 -12.60 1.85
N THR A 18 2.90 -12.14 2.26
CA THR A 18 2.20 -12.65 3.43
C THR A 18 0.73 -12.85 3.09
N SER A 19 0.17 -13.96 3.57
CA SER A 19 -1.24 -14.27 3.42
C SER A 19 -1.94 -13.97 4.74
N ILE A 20 -2.91 -13.08 4.69
CA ILE A 20 -3.74 -12.75 5.85
C ILE A 20 -5.20 -13.06 5.53
N LEU A 21 -5.90 -13.69 6.47
CA LEU A 21 -7.33 -13.89 6.39
C LEU A 21 -8.04 -12.68 7.00
N LEU A 22 -8.95 -12.08 6.24
CA LEU A 22 -9.72 -10.93 6.69
C LEU A 22 -11.21 -11.28 6.64
N PRO A 23 -12.01 -10.83 7.62
CA PRO A 23 -13.46 -10.91 7.53
C PRO A 23 -13.97 -10.21 6.27
N GLU A 24 -15.00 -10.76 5.62
CA GLU A 24 -15.59 -10.18 4.41
C GLU A 24 -16.08 -8.74 4.63
N THR A 25 -16.63 -8.46 5.81
CA THR A 25 -17.09 -7.12 6.22
C THR A 25 -15.94 -6.10 6.21
N LEU A 26 -14.73 -6.52 6.58
CA LEU A 26 -13.55 -5.67 6.56
C LEU A 26 -13.06 -5.45 5.12
N ILE A 27 -13.09 -6.49 4.28
CA ILE A 27 -12.78 -6.38 2.85
C ILE A 27 -13.70 -5.37 2.18
N ALA A 28 -15.01 -5.40 2.47
CA ALA A 28 -15.98 -4.45 1.93
C ALA A 28 -15.65 -3.00 2.33
N LYS A 29 -15.31 -2.76 3.60
CA LYS A 29 -14.88 -1.43 4.09
C LYS A 29 -13.60 -0.95 3.41
N LEU A 30 -12.61 -1.84 3.25
CA LEU A 30 -11.36 -1.53 2.56
C LEU A 30 -11.59 -1.17 1.10
N ARG A 31 -12.44 -1.92 0.38
CA ARG A 31 -12.82 -1.62 -1.01
C ARG A 31 -13.45 -0.24 -1.13
N LYS A 32 -14.45 0.07 -0.30
CA LYS A 32 -15.11 1.39 -0.29
C LYS A 32 -14.13 2.54 0.02
N LYS A 33 -13.17 2.32 0.93
CA LYS A 33 -12.15 3.33 1.25
C LYS A 33 -11.15 3.50 0.10
N ALA A 34 -10.77 2.39 -0.55
CA ALA A 34 -9.81 2.36 -1.65
C ALA A 34 -10.36 3.00 -2.93
N GLU A 35 -11.64 2.76 -3.23
CA GLU A 35 -12.36 3.37 -4.35
C GLU A 35 -12.35 4.90 -4.30
N LYS A 36 -12.58 5.48 -3.11
CA LYS A 36 -12.48 6.94 -2.90
C LYS A 36 -11.11 7.54 -3.23
N ARG A 37 -10.06 6.72 -3.26
CA ARG A 37 -8.69 7.13 -3.58
C ARG A 37 -8.21 6.60 -4.93
N GLY A 38 -9.06 5.91 -5.69
CA GLY A 38 -8.71 5.33 -6.99
C GLY A 38 -7.65 4.22 -6.92
N ILE A 39 -7.54 3.50 -5.79
CA ILE A 39 -6.55 2.43 -5.60
C ILE A 39 -7.20 1.08 -5.27
N GLY A 40 -6.43 0.00 -5.41
CA GLY A 40 -6.87 -1.34 -4.99
C GLY A 40 -6.95 -1.48 -3.46
N TYR A 41 -7.87 -2.34 -2.97
CA TYR A 41 -8.06 -2.57 -1.54
C TYR A 41 -6.80 -3.13 -0.84
N GLN A 42 -5.97 -3.90 -1.55
CA GLN A 42 -4.69 -4.40 -1.04
C GLN A 42 -3.69 -3.26 -0.81
N THR A 43 -3.64 -2.26 -1.70
CA THR A 43 -2.81 -1.07 -1.52
C THR A 43 -3.32 -0.23 -0.36
N MET A 44 -4.64 -0.06 -0.23
CA MET A 44 -5.24 0.62 0.91
C MET A 44 -4.91 -0.08 2.24
N LEU A 45 -4.96 -1.41 2.27
CA LEU A 45 -4.55 -2.20 3.43
C LEU A 45 -3.09 -1.92 3.82
N LYS A 46 -2.17 -1.92 2.84
CA LYS A 46 -0.75 -1.62 3.09
C LYS A 46 -0.57 -0.23 3.69
N ILE A 47 -1.24 0.79 3.13
CA ILE A 47 -1.19 2.17 3.64
C ILE A 47 -1.62 2.22 5.10
N ILE A 48 -2.78 1.65 5.43
CA ILE A 48 -3.32 1.67 6.81
C ILE A 48 -2.38 0.93 7.77
N LEU A 49 -1.84 -0.22 7.35
CA LEU A 49 -0.93 -1.01 8.17
C LEU A 49 0.37 -0.22 8.44
N THR A 50 0.94 0.41 7.42
CA THR A 50 2.12 1.28 7.59
C THR A 50 1.80 2.46 8.51
N GLU A 51 0.69 3.16 8.28
CA GLU A 51 0.26 4.28 9.14
C GLU A 51 0.09 3.87 10.61
N GLN A 52 -0.42 2.67 10.89
CA GLN A 52 -0.61 2.19 12.27
C GLN A 52 0.66 1.67 12.92
N VAL A 53 1.54 1.02 12.16
CA VAL A 53 2.82 0.54 12.70
C VAL A 53 3.79 1.69 12.94
N ASP A 54 3.83 2.69 12.05
CA ASP A 54 4.68 3.88 12.21
C ASP A 54 4.23 4.78 13.38
N GLN A 55 2.99 4.63 13.85
CA GLN A 55 2.47 5.32 15.05
C GLN A 55 2.87 4.64 16.36
N TYR A 56 3.38 3.41 16.31
CA TYR A 56 3.82 2.61 17.45
C TYR A 56 5.30 2.86 17.77
#